data_AF-A0A3M5JCF3-F1
#
_entry.id   AF-A0A3M5JCF3-F1
#
_cell.length_a   1.000
_cell.length_b   1.000
_cell.length_c   1.000
_cell.angle_alpha   90.00
_cell.angle_beta   90.00
_cell.angle_gamma   90.00
#
_symmetry.space_group_name_H-M   'P 1'
#
loop_
_entity.id
_entity.type
_entity.pdbx_description
1 polymer ?
#
loop_
_entity_poly.entity_id
_entity_poly.type
_entity_poly.pdbx_seq_one_letter_code
_entity_poly.pdbx_strand_id
1 'polypeptide(L)'
;MLIERPDPWNGDQTQPFEVDIILSNDAHVKMDVKITHDNSRQLGFVCRHIGLESISHLKRLVELNLADPEELDRELAALIELQG
;
A
#
# COMPACT_ATOMS: atom_id res chain seq x y z
N MET A 1 -4.60 0.50 -1.99
CA MET A 1 -4.75 1.35 -0.79
C MET A 1 -5.82 2.41 -1.05
N LEU A 2 -6.62 2.76 -0.04
CA LEU A 2 -7.60 3.84 -0.09
C LEU A 2 -7.32 4.83 1.03
N ILE A 3 -7.38 6.13 0.74
CA ILE A 3 -7.33 7.19 1.75
C ILE A 3 -8.50 8.16 1.54
N GLU A 4 -8.86 8.88 2.60
CA GLU A 4 -9.74 10.03 2.46
C GLU A 4 -9.04 11.14 1.67
N ARG A 5 -9.75 11.73 0.70
CA ARG A 5 -9.20 12.82 -0.11
C ARG A 5 -8.98 14.05 0.79
N PRO A 6 -7.75 14.57 0.92
CA PRO A 6 -7.52 15.76 1.72
C PRO A 6 -8.13 17.00 1.05
N ASP A 7 -8.52 17.98 1.85
CA ASP A 7 -9.05 19.27 1.38
C ASP A 7 -8.12 20.42 1.83
N PRO A 8 -7.45 21.13 0.91
CA PRO A 8 -7.52 21.00 -0.55
C PRO A 8 -6.67 19.85 -1.12
N TRP A 9 -7.13 19.25 -2.22
CA TRP A 9 -6.34 18.28 -3.02
C TRP A 9 -5.80 18.92 -4.30
N ASN A 10 -4.48 19.05 -4.37
CA ASN A 10 -3.75 19.61 -5.50
C ASN A 10 -2.78 18.60 -6.15
N GLY A 11 -2.99 17.30 -5.95
CA GLY A 11 -2.09 16.27 -6.49
C GLY A 11 -2.21 16.11 -8.00
N ASP A 12 -1.07 16.02 -8.69
CA ASP A 12 -1.00 15.71 -10.12
C ASP A 12 -1.09 14.20 -10.34
N GLN A 13 -2.22 13.73 -10.89
CA GLN A 13 -2.48 12.32 -11.13
C GLN A 13 -1.55 11.67 -12.19
N THR A 14 -0.83 12.48 -12.95
CA THR A 14 0.11 12.01 -13.98
C THR A 14 1.48 11.65 -13.40
N GLN A 15 1.79 12.14 -12.21
CA GLN A 15 3.06 11.89 -11.52
C GLN A 15 2.94 10.69 -10.56
N PRO A 16 4.06 9.96 -10.33
CA PRO A 16 4.12 9.00 -9.24
C PRO A 16 3.99 9.72 -7.89
N PHE A 17 3.34 9.07 -6.94
CA PHE A 17 3.27 9.53 -5.55
C PHE A 17 4.11 8.60 -4.68
N GLU A 18 4.67 9.15 -3.61
CA GLU A 18 5.26 8.36 -2.53
C GLU A 18 4.25 8.29 -1.37
N VAL A 19 4.11 7.10 -0.79
CA VAL A 19 3.33 6.89 0.42
C VAL A 19 4.27 6.47 1.53
N ASP A 20 4.13 7.12 2.69
CA ASP A 20 4.80 6.77 3.93
C ASP A 20 3.74 6.43 4.99
N ILE A 21 3.63 5.14 5.34
CA ILE A 21 2.78 4.68 6.43
C ILE A 21 3.64 4.53 7.68
N ILE A 22 3.35 5.35 8.69
CA ILE A 22 4.04 5.31 9.97
C ILE A 22 3.35 4.26 10.86
N LEU A 23 4.03 3.15 11.14
CA LEU A 23 3.53 2.09 12.02
C LEU A 23 3.99 2.30 13.47
N SER A 24 5.21 2.79 13.63
CA SER A 24 5.81 3.22 14.90
C SER A 24 6.94 4.22 14.61
N ASN A 25 7.64 4.69 15.64
CA ASN A 25 8.78 5.61 15.47
C ASN A 25 9.92 5.03 14.62
N ASP A 26 10.09 3.70 14.63
CA ASP A 26 11.20 3.02 13.94
C ASP A 26 10.72 2.15 12.77
N ALA A 27 9.40 2.05 12.56
CA ALA A 27 8.82 1.20 11.52
C ALA A 27 7.94 2.00 10.57
N HIS A 28 8.43 2.14 9.34
CA HIS A 28 7.74 2.82 8.25
C HIS A 28 7.55 1.87 7.07
N VAL A 29 6.43 2.03 6.36
CA VAL A 29 6.19 1.38 5.07
C VAL A 29 6.19 2.46 4.01
N LYS A 30 7.26 2.48 3.21
CA LYS A 30 7.44 3.42 2.11
C LYS A 30 7.26 2.73 0.78
N MET A 31 6.48 3.34 -0.11
CA MET A 31 6.20 2.78 -1.42
C MET A 31 5.90 3.85 -2.46
N ASP A 32 6.34 3.60 -3.69
CA ASP A 32 5.90 4.33 -4.86
C ASP A 32 4.52 3.83 -5.25
N VAL A 33 3.59 4.74 -5.48
CA VAL A 33 2.22 4.43 -5.85
C VAL A 33 1.77 5.25 -7.07
N LYS A 34 0.78 4.71 -7.75
CA LYS A 34 0.02 5.44 -8.76
C LYS A 34 -1.42 5.57 -8.30
N ILE A 35 -2.01 6.75 -8.50
CA ILE A 35 -3.45 6.90 -8.34
C ILE A 35 -4.18 6.09 -9.42
N THR A 36 -5.25 5.42 -9.02
CA THR A 36 -6.08 4.56 -9.89
C THR A 36 -7.54 4.98 -9.88
N HIS A 37 -7.98 5.57 -8.77
CA HIS A 37 -9.34 6.05 -8.60
C HIS A 37 -9.30 7.40 -7.89
N ASP A 38 -10.04 8.35 -8.43
CA ASP A 38 -10.33 9.62 -7.79
C ASP A 38 -11.86 9.75 -7.74
N ASN A 39 -12.45 9.30 -6.64
CA ASN A 39 -13.87 9.52 -6.36
C ASN A 39 -14.00 10.69 -5.38
N SER A 40 -15.18 11.31 -5.32
CA SER A 40 -15.44 12.59 -4.63
C SER A 40 -15.04 12.66 -3.14
N ARG A 41 -14.70 11.55 -2.49
CA ARG A 41 -14.28 11.47 -1.08
C ARG A 41 -13.03 10.64 -0.82
N GLN A 42 -12.57 9.86 -1.79
CA GLN A 42 -11.50 8.88 -1.56
C GLN A 42 -10.56 8.81 -2.75
N LEU A 43 -9.27 8.68 -2.43
CA LEU A 43 -8.21 8.45 -3.40
C LEU A 43 -7.76 7.00 -3.30
N GLY A 44 -7.78 6.30 -4.44
CA GLY A 44 -7.33 4.93 -4.57
C GLY A 44 -5.96 4.84 -5.19
N PHE A 45 -5.02 4.17 -4.52
CA PHE A 45 -3.64 4.00 -4.94
C PHE A 45 -3.28 2.52 -5.15
N VAL A 46 -2.52 2.26 -6.21
CA VAL A 46 -1.87 0.97 -6.45
C VAL A 46 -0.37 1.09 -6.22
N CYS A 47 0.19 0.15 -5.47
CA CYS A 47 1.63 0.05 -5.26
C CYS A 47 2.33 -0.27 -6.60
N ARG A 48 3.41 0.45 -6.89
CA ARG A 48 4.27 0.24 -8.06
C ARG A 48 5.60 -0.36 -7.65
N HIS A 49 6.24 0.22 -6.65
CA HIS A 49 7.47 -0.29 -6.08
C HIS A 49 7.44 -0.15 -4.57
N ILE A 50 7.94 -1.15 -3.88
CA ILE A 50 8.07 -1.18 -2.43
C ILE A 50 9.44 -1.77 -2.09
N GLY A 51 10.14 -1.11 -1.16
CA GLY A 51 11.44 -1.61 -0.68
C GLY A 51 11.30 -2.88 0.15
N LEU A 52 12.36 -3.67 0.22
CA LEU A 52 12.39 -4.96 0.94
C LEU A 52 12.03 -4.83 2.43
N GLU A 53 12.52 -3.77 3.07
CA GLU A 53 12.20 -3.48 4.48
C GLU A 53 10.71 -3.16 4.65
N SER A 54 10.18 -2.28 3.79
CA SER A 54 8.78 -1.86 3.82
C SER A 54 7.80 -3.00 3.51
N ILE A 55 8.11 -3.90 2.56
CA ILE A 55 7.25 -5.08 2.30
C ILE A 55 7.28 -6.06 3.47
N SER A 56 8.41 -6.17 4.19
CA SER A 56 8.51 -7.01 5.38
C SER A 56 7.64 -6.47 6.52
N HIS A 57 7.67 -5.16 6.77
CA HIS A 57 6.79 -4.49 7.73
C HIS A 57 5.32 -4.63 7.36
N LEU A 58 4.99 -4.46 6.07
CA LEU A 58 3.62 -4.61 5.59
C LEU A 58 3.13 -6.05 5.76
N LYS A 59 3.93 -7.06 5.39
CA LYS A 59 3.59 -8.48 5.59
C LYS A 59 3.32 -8.74 7.07
N ARG A 60 4.19 -8.29 7.97
CA ARG A 60 4.02 -8.48 9.41
C ARG A 60 2.76 -7.82 9.95
N LEU A 61 2.44 -6.61 9.49
CA LEU A 61 1.21 -5.93 9.86
C LEU A 61 -0.01 -6.72 9.44
N VAL A 62 -0.01 -7.25 8.21
CA VAL A 62 -1.10 -8.05 7.68
C VAL A 62 -1.24 -9.34 8.49
N GLU A 63 -0.15 -10.08 8.76
CA GLU A 63 -0.13 -11.26 9.63
C GLU A 63 -0.76 -11.02 11.02
N LEU A 64 -0.45 -9.87 11.64
CA LEU A 64 -0.98 -9.53 12.96
C LEU A 64 -2.47 -9.20 12.96
N ASN A 65 -3.01 -8.75 11.83
CA ASN A 65 -4.42 -8.40 11.68
C ASN A 65 -5.26 -9.57 11.12
N LEU A 66 -4.64 -10.61 10.55
CA LEU A 66 -5.35 -11.81 10.13
C LEU A 66 -5.65 -12.72 11.32
N ALA A 67 -6.90 -13.16 11.39
CA ALA A 67 -7.31 -14.21 12.33
C ALA A 67 -6.78 -15.60 11.91
N ASP A 68 -6.45 -15.78 10.63
CA ASP A 68 -5.90 -17.01 10.06
C ASP A 68 -4.71 -16.70 9.12
N PRO A 69 -3.48 -17.07 9.51
CA PRO A 69 -2.27 -16.76 8.75
C PRO A 69 -2.17 -17.50 7.40
N GLU A 70 -2.93 -18.58 7.18
CA GLU A 70 -2.89 -19.33 5.91
C GLU A 70 -3.51 -18.56 4.73
N GLU A 71 -4.40 -17.59 5.00
CA GLU A 71 -5.04 -16.77 3.95
C GLU A 71 -4.08 -15.72 3.38
N LEU A 72 -3.16 -15.20 4.21
CA LEU A 72 -2.13 -14.25 3.75
C LEU A 72 -1.14 -14.90 2.80
N ASP A 73 -0.70 -16.11 3.10
CA ASP A 73 0.27 -16.81 2.24
C ASP A 73 -0.33 -17.07 0.85
N ARG A 74 -1.65 -17.28 0.74
CA ARG A 74 -2.36 -17.40 -0.55
C ARG A 74 -2.40 -16.09 -1.33
N GLU A 75 -2.73 -14.97 -0.68
CA GLU A 75 -2.73 -13.66 -1.35
C GLU A 75 -1.32 -13.24 -1.80
N LEU A 76 -0.32 -13.51 -0.97
CA LEU A 76 1.07 -13.21 -1.28
C LEU A 76 1.58 -14.06 -2.46
N ALA A 77 1.22 -15.35 -2.50
CA ALA A 77 1.52 -16.23 -3.61
C ALA A 77 0.87 -15.73 -4.92
N ALA A 78 -0.39 -15.30 -4.87
CA ALA A 78 -1.09 -14.75 -6.03
C ALA A 78 -0.44 -13.47 -6.58
N LEU A 79 0.08 -12.60 -5.70
CA LEU A 79 0.82 -11.40 -6.09
C LEU A 79 2.16 -11.71 -6.77
N ILE A 80 2.84 -12.78 -6.37
CA ILE A 80 4.11 -13.23 -6.97
C ILE A 80 3.86 -13.95 -8.31
N GLU A 81 2.80 -14.76 -8.41
CA GLU A 81 2.45 -15.47 -9.65
C GLU A 81 2.04 -14.52 -10.79
N LEU A 82 1.53 -13.32 -10.49
CA LEU A 82 1.21 -12.30 -11.49
C LEU A 82 2.45 -11.63 -12.13
N GLN A 83 3.68 -12.02 -11.74
CA GLN A 83 4.93 -11.62 -12.40
C GLN A 83 5.55 -12.73 -13.28
N GLY A 84 4.83 -13.82 -13.54
CA GLY A 84 5.23 -14.90 -14.46
C GLY A 84 4.73 -14.72 -15.89
#